data_AF-A0A1B7W1Q9-F1
#
_entry.id   AF-A0A1B7W1Q9-F1
#
_cell.length_a   1.000
_cell.length_b   1.000
_cell.length_c   1.000
_cell.angle_alpha   90.00
_cell.angle_beta   90.00
_cell.angle_gamma   90.00
#
_symmetry.space_group_name_H-M   'P 1'
#
loop_
_entity.id
_entity.type
_entity.pdbx_description
1 polymer ?
#
loop_
_entity_poly.entity_id
_entity_poly.type
_entity_poly.pdbx_seq_one_letter_code
_entity_poly.pdbx_strand_id
1 'polypeptide(L)'
;IASEIGIDDAVIVGALASLGGVGRRFQRYGEIACGSEQNAGTFTLIDDYGHHPAEMAAVLAAARGAFPGRRLLLAFQPHRYTRTRDLFEDFVKVMSTADDVVLADVYPAGEAPIVAADGRALMRAMRVAGKVEPHFVATPAEIPDAI
;
A
#
# COMPACT_ATOMS: atom_id res chain seq x y z
N ILE A 1 -9.92 -26.58 -5.00
CA ILE A 1 -10.93 -26.96 -3.98
C ILE A 1 -12.32 -27.08 -4.61
N ALA A 2 -12.91 -26.03 -5.21
CA ALA A 2 -14.26 -26.12 -5.81
C ALA A 2 -14.39 -27.24 -6.87
N SER A 3 -13.45 -27.33 -7.81
CA SER A 3 -13.39 -28.43 -8.78
C SER A 3 -13.15 -29.79 -8.12
N GLU A 4 -12.31 -29.85 -7.09
CA GLU A 4 -12.00 -31.09 -6.34
C GLU A 4 -13.20 -31.67 -5.59
N ILE A 5 -14.16 -30.81 -5.21
CA ILE A 5 -15.42 -31.24 -4.57
C ILE A 5 -16.58 -31.36 -5.57
N GLY A 6 -16.29 -31.29 -6.87
CA GLY A 6 -17.27 -31.53 -7.94
C GLY A 6 -18.26 -30.38 -8.18
N ILE A 7 -17.92 -29.14 -7.85
CA ILE A 7 -18.74 -27.98 -8.26
C ILE A 7 -18.58 -27.78 -9.77
N ASP A 8 -19.70 -27.61 -10.47
CA ASP A 8 -19.74 -27.37 -11.90
C ASP A 8 -18.96 -26.10 -12.31
N ASP A 9 -18.19 -26.19 -13.39
CA ASP A 9 -17.34 -25.10 -13.86
C ASP A 9 -18.13 -23.83 -14.19
N ALA A 10 -19.37 -23.93 -14.69
CA ALA A 10 -20.20 -22.76 -14.97
C ALA A 10 -20.56 -22.01 -13.69
N VAL A 11 -20.76 -22.72 -12.58
CA VAL A 11 -20.99 -22.10 -11.26
C VAL A 11 -19.73 -21.40 -10.78
N ILE A 12 -18.55 -22.03 -10.92
CA ILE A 12 -17.27 -21.44 -10.52
C ILE A 12 -16.98 -20.17 -11.31
N VAL A 13 -17.10 -20.23 -12.65
CA VAL A 13 -16.88 -19.09 -13.55
C VAL A 13 -17.87 -17.97 -13.25
N GLY A 14 -19.16 -18.30 -13.07
CA GLY A 14 -20.18 -17.32 -12.72
C GLY A 14 -19.86 -16.59 -11.42
N ALA A 15 -19.49 -17.34 -10.37
CA ALA A 15 -19.14 -16.78 -9.07
C ALA A 15 -17.90 -15.88 -9.12
N LEU A 16 -16.86 -16.28 -9.86
CA LEU A 16 -15.65 -15.48 -10.05
C LEU A 16 -15.94 -14.19 -10.84
N ALA A 17 -16.78 -14.27 -11.87
CA ALA A 17 -17.14 -13.10 -12.68
C ALA A 17 -17.97 -12.07 -11.89
N SER A 18 -18.81 -12.52 -10.95
CA SER A 18 -19.64 -11.65 -10.11
C SER A 18 -19.00 -11.26 -8.78
N LEU A 19 -17.75 -11.62 -8.53
CA LEU A 19 -17.11 -11.40 -7.23
C LEU A 19 -16.95 -9.89 -6.97
N GLY A 20 -17.67 -9.37 -5.97
CA GLY A 20 -17.63 -7.95 -5.58
C GLY A 20 -16.38 -7.52 -4.79
N GLY A 21 -15.42 -8.42 -4.60
CA GLY A 21 -14.23 -8.21 -3.78
C GLY A 21 -14.49 -8.37 -2.28
N VAL A 22 -13.44 -8.17 -1.50
CA VAL A 22 -13.47 -8.17 -0.03
C VAL A 22 -13.03 -6.79 0.43
N GLY A 23 -13.69 -6.26 1.47
CA GLY A 23 -13.34 -4.96 2.03
C GLY A 23 -11.84 -4.88 2.35
N ARG A 24 -11.22 -3.77 1.96
CA ARG A 24 -9.79 -3.50 2.15
C ARG A 24 -8.85 -4.50 1.47
N ARG A 25 -9.27 -5.16 0.39
CA ARG A 25 -8.42 -6.00 -0.47
C ARG A 25 -8.50 -5.50 -1.89
N PHE A 26 -7.52 -4.69 -2.29
CA PHE A 26 -7.46 -3.93 -3.52
C PHE A 26 -8.77 -3.18 -3.81
N GLN A 27 -9.35 -2.59 -2.76
CA GLN A 27 -10.66 -1.97 -2.83
C GLN A 27 -10.55 -0.60 -3.50
N ARG A 28 -11.16 -0.46 -4.66
CA ARG A 28 -11.21 0.81 -5.40
C ARG A 28 -12.37 1.69 -4.92
N TYR A 29 -12.07 2.94 -4.58
CA TYR A 29 -13.05 3.96 -4.18
C TYR A 29 -13.48 4.90 -5.32
N GLY A 30 -12.87 4.77 -6.51
CA GLY A 30 -13.17 5.59 -7.68
C GLY A 30 -12.12 6.68 -7.92
N GLU A 31 -12.44 7.64 -8.78
CA GLU A 31 -11.60 8.83 -9.00
C GLU A 31 -11.96 9.92 -8.00
N ILE A 32 -10.95 10.46 -7.34
CA ILE A 32 -11.05 11.55 -6.37
C ILE A 32 -10.43 12.79 -6.99
N ALA A 33 -11.12 13.93 -6.93
CA ALA A 33 -10.58 15.21 -7.39
C ALA A 33 -9.51 15.72 -6.44
N CYS A 34 -8.43 16.30 -6.97
CA CYS A 34 -7.34 16.89 -6.22
C CYS A 34 -6.82 18.17 -6.88
N GLY A 35 -5.99 18.92 -6.15
CA GLY A 35 -5.37 20.16 -6.62
C GLY A 35 -6.23 21.41 -6.39
N SER A 36 -5.67 22.57 -6.73
CA SER A 36 -6.38 23.86 -6.63
C SER A 36 -7.22 24.14 -7.89
N GLU A 37 -8.04 25.19 -7.87
CA GLU A 37 -8.79 25.65 -9.04
C GLU A 37 -7.88 25.89 -10.27
N GLN A 38 -6.61 26.25 -10.05
CA GLN A 38 -5.63 26.52 -11.10
C GLN A 38 -4.82 25.29 -11.53
N ASN A 39 -4.87 24.18 -10.78
CA ASN A 39 -4.14 22.95 -11.09
C ASN A 39 -4.94 21.72 -10.63
N ALA A 40 -6.14 21.57 -11.18
CA ALA A 40 -7.05 20.47 -10.85
C ALA A 40 -6.61 19.17 -11.53
N GLY A 41 -6.73 18.06 -10.79
CA GLY A 41 -6.46 16.71 -11.26
C GLY A 41 -7.37 15.69 -10.60
N THR A 42 -7.15 14.41 -10.92
CA THR A 42 -7.81 13.30 -10.25
C THR A 42 -6.85 12.16 -9.98
N PHE A 43 -7.12 11.39 -8.94
CA PHE A 43 -6.42 10.14 -8.66
C PHE A 43 -7.41 9.02 -8.34
N THR A 44 -7.06 7.78 -8.69
CA THR A 44 -7.81 6.62 -8.21
C THR A 44 -7.37 6.29 -6.79
N LEU A 45 -8.32 6.22 -5.85
CA LEU A 45 -8.03 5.75 -4.49
C LEU A 45 -8.23 4.23 -4.40
N ILE A 46 -7.21 3.53 -3.90
CA ILE A 46 -7.22 2.09 -3.63
C ILE A 46 -6.82 1.88 -2.16
N ASP A 47 -7.63 1.14 -1.40
CA ASP A 47 -7.29 0.68 -0.04
C ASP A 47 -6.92 -0.82 -0.07
N ASP A 48 -5.84 -1.16 0.62
CA ASP A 48 -5.43 -2.55 0.85
C ASP A 48 -4.92 -2.74 2.29
N TYR A 49 -5.29 -3.86 2.90
CA TYR A 49 -4.89 -4.26 4.24
C TYR A 49 -3.48 -4.86 4.33
N GLY A 50 -2.85 -5.13 3.18
CA GLY A 50 -1.53 -5.71 3.07
C GLY A 50 -0.49 -4.92 3.87
N HIS A 51 0.16 -5.60 4.79
CA HIS A 51 1.12 -5.00 5.72
C HIS A 51 2.40 -5.83 5.85
N HIS A 52 2.47 -6.97 5.17
CA HIS A 52 3.70 -7.70 4.91
C HIS A 52 4.30 -7.27 3.56
N PRO A 53 5.64 -7.14 3.40
CA PRO A 53 6.26 -6.72 2.15
C PRO A 53 5.84 -7.52 0.91
N ALA A 54 5.66 -8.84 1.06
CA ALA A 54 5.17 -9.70 -0.03
C ALA A 54 3.74 -9.35 -0.48
N GLU A 55 2.85 -8.98 0.45
CA GLU A 55 1.49 -8.54 0.15
C GLU A 55 1.53 -7.18 -0.56
N MET A 56 2.34 -6.24 -0.05
CA MET A 56 2.55 -4.94 -0.67
C MET A 56 3.06 -5.08 -2.10
N ALA A 57 4.01 -5.98 -2.36
CA ALA A 57 4.55 -6.21 -3.69
C ALA A 57 3.47 -6.68 -4.66
N ALA A 58 2.58 -7.58 -4.23
CA ALA A 58 1.45 -8.04 -5.05
C ALA A 58 0.47 -6.90 -5.36
N VAL A 59 0.16 -6.04 -4.37
CA VAL A 59 -0.73 -4.87 -4.54
C VAL A 59 -0.13 -3.86 -5.49
N LEU A 60 1.14 -3.50 -5.32
CA LEU A 60 1.84 -2.55 -6.20
C LEU A 60 1.91 -3.08 -7.64
N ALA A 61 2.21 -4.36 -7.83
CA ALA A 61 2.21 -4.99 -9.15
C ALA A 61 0.81 -4.97 -9.79
N ALA A 62 -0.24 -5.29 -9.03
CA ALA A 62 -1.63 -5.22 -9.50
C ALA A 62 -2.02 -3.79 -9.90
N ALA A 63 -1.64 -2.79 -9.10
CA ALA A 63 -1.89 -1.38 -9.41
C ALA A 63 -1.20 -0.95 -10.70
N ARG A 64 0.07 -1.33 -10.92
CA ARG A 64 0.77 -1.04 -12.18
C ARG A 64 0.13 -1.70 -13.39
N GLY A 65 -0.32 -2.95 -13.25
CA GLY A 65 -1.00 -3.67 -14.33
C GLY A 65 -2.37 -3.09 -14.66
N ALA A 66 -3.14 -2.68 -13.65
CA ALA A 66 -4.48 -2.13 -13.82
C ALA A 66 -4.47 -0.67 -14.33
N PHE A 67 -3.41 0.09 -14.04
CA PHE A 67 -3.31 1.52 -14.34
C PHE A 67 -1.99 1.88 -15.05
N PRO A 68 -1.75 1.34 -16.26
CA PRO A 68 -0.50 1.58 -16.98
C PRO A 68 -0.30 3.07 -17.29
N GLY A 69 0.93 3.55 -17.11
CA GLY A 69 1.32 4.94 -17.39
C GLY A 69 0.87 5.98 -16.35
N ARG A 70 0.16 5.58 -15.29
CA ARG A 70 -0.18 6.47 -14.16
C ARG A 70 0.89 6.42 -13.08
N ARG A 71 1.15 7.59 -12.48
CA ARG A 71 2.00 7.71 -11.28
C ARG A 71 1.37 6.93 -10.12
N LEU A 72 2.17 6.16 -9.40
CA LEU A 72 1.77 5.41 -8.22
C LEU A 72 2.37 6.06 -6.98
N LEU A 73 1.51 6.65 -6.16
CA LEU A 73 1.82 7.10 -4.83
C LEU A 73 1.39 6.03 -3.82
N LEU A 74 2.33 5.56 -3.00
CA LEU A 74 2.06 4.65 -1.90
C LEU A 74 1.93 5.43 -0.59
N ALA A 75 0.74 5.46 -0.01
CA ALA A 75 0.52 5.89 1.36
C ALA A 75 0.56 4.67 2.28
N PHE A 76 1.52 4.59 3.21
CA PHE A 76 1.73 3.41 4.03
C PHE A 76 1.90 3.73 5.51
N GLN A 77 1.28 2.90 6.36
CA GLN A 77 1.52 2.86 7.79
C GLN A 77 2.06 1.48 8.18
N PRO A 78 3.31 1.35 8.66
CA PRO A 78 3.82 0.07 9.13
C PRO A 78 3.03 -0.41 10.36
N HIS A 79 2.82 -1.72 10.45
CA HIS A 79 2.10 -2.34 11.57
C HIS A 79 3.06 -3.21 12.40
N ARG A 80 3.21 -2.87 13.69
CA ARG A 80 4.15 -3.44 14.68
C ARG A 80 5.62 -3.06 14.46
N TYR A 81 6.33 -2.79 15.56
CA TYR A 81 7.77 -2.53 15.56
C TYR A 81 8.57 -3.80 15.27
N THR A 82 8.14 -4.93 15.82
CA THR A 82 8.79 -6.24 15.61
C THR A 82 8.84 -6.60 14.13
N ARG A 83 7.71 -6.50 13.42
CA ARG A 83 7.64 -6.73 11.98
C ARG A 83 8.52 -5.75 11.20
N THR A 84 8.48 -4.47 11.57
CA THR A 84 9.29 -3.44 10.94
C THR A 84 10.78 -3.74 11.07
N ARG A 85 11.23 -4.20 12.23
CA ARG A 85 12.60 -4.67 12.47
C ARG A 85 12.94 -5.89 11.63
N ASP A 86 12.11 -6.93 11.70
CA ASP A 86 12.42 -8.25 11.14
C ASP A 86 12.43 -8.24 9.60
N LEU A 87 11.68 -7.33 8.99
CA LEU A 87 11.51 -7.22 7.53
C LEU A 87 11.97 -5.85 7.01
N PHE A 88 12.85 -5.16 7.73
CA PHE A 88 13.21 -3.77 7.48
C PHE A 88 13.70 -3.56 6.03
N GLU A 89 14.64 -4.38 5.58
CA GLU A 89 15.22 -4.27 4.23
C GLU A 89 14.18 -4.58 3.15
N ASP A 90 13.28 -5.54 3.39
CA ASP A 90 12.22 -5.89 2.46
C ASP A 90 11.18 -4.77 2.33
N PHE A 91 10.85 -4.10 3.43
CA PHE A 91 9.99 -2.89 3.42
C PHE A 91 10.63 -1.78 2.59
N VAL A 92 11.91 -1.47 2.84
CA VAL A 92 12.64 -0.46 2.06
C VAL A 92 12.63 -0.81 0.58
N LYS A 93 12.90 -2.08 0.24
CA LYS A 93 12.93 -2.56 -1.14
C LYS A 93 11.58 -2.43 -1.84
N VAL A 94 10.50 -2.88 -1.22
CA VAL A 94 9.16 -2.88 -1.85
C VAL A 94 8.60 -1.47 -1.98
N MET A 95 8.71 -0.63 -0.93
CA MET A 95 8.24 0.76 -0.99
C MET A 95 8.99 1.58 -2.04
N SER A 96 10.29 1.29 -2.25
CA SER A 96 11.11 1.92 -3.29
C SER A 96 10.73 1.58 -4.73
N THR A 97 9.69 0.77 -4.95
CA THR A 97 9.14 0.48 -6.30
C THR A 97 7.96 1.39 -6.68
N ALA A 98 7.42 2.13 -5.72
CA ALA A 98 6.45 3.20 -5.99
C ALA A 98 7.16 4.43 -6.59
N ASP A 99 6.41 5.30 -7.27
CA ASP A 99 6.98 6.56 -7.78
C ASP A 99 7.15 7.58 -6.65
N ASP A 100 6.20 7.60 -5.71
CA ASP A 100 6.20 8.43 -4.52
C ASP A 100 5.72 7.64 -3.30
N VAL A 101 6.19 8.02 -2.11
CA VAL A 101 5.82 7.38 -0.85
C VAL A 101 5.45 8.43 0.19
N VAL A 102 4.27 8.30 0.79
CA VAL A 102 3.90 8.99 2.03
C VAL A 102 3.91 7.95 3.14
N LEU A 103 4.82 8.10 4.10
CA LEU A 103 5.05 7.13 5.17
C LEU A 103 4.62 7.72 6.52
N ALA A 104 3.64 7.09 7.16
CA ALA A 104 3.29 7.38 8.55
C ALA A 104 4.20 6.62 9.53
N ASP A 105 4.22 7.02 10.80
CA ASP A 105 4.90 6.25 11.83
C ASP A 105 4.18 4.93 12.18
N VAL A 106 4.90 4.03 12.81
CA VAL A 106 4.47 2.66 13.10
C VAL A 106 3.21 2.64 13.96
N TYR A 107 2.18 1.92 13.53
CA TYR A 107 1.08 1.52 14.40
C TYR A 107 1.57 0.44 15.38
N PRO A 108 1.66 0.72 16.69
CA PRO A 108 2.39 -0.14 17.63
C PRO A 108 1.69 -1.48 17.89
N ALA A 109 0.35 -1.53 17.79
CA ALA A 109 -0.45 -2.70 18.16
C ALA A 109 -0.08 -3.31 19.53
N GLY A 110 0.20 -2.43 20.51
CA GLY A 110 0.57 -2.78 21.88
C GLY A 110 2.07 -3.00 22.12
N GLU A 111 2.92 -2.88 21.10
CA GLU A 111 4.38 -3.04 21.26
C GLU A 111 5.05 -1.76 21.77
N ALA A 112 6.08 -1.94 22.59
CA ALA A 112 7.00 -0.86 22.91
C ALA A 112 7.84 -0.51 21.66
N PRO A 113 8.21 0.78 21.48
CA PRO A 113 9.10 1.18 20.40
C PRO A 113 10.41 0.40 20.41
N ILE A 114 10.87 0.01 19.22
CA ILE A 114 12.15 -0.67 19.01
C ILE A 114 13.09 0.29 18.27
N VAL A 115 14.31 0.44 18.79
CA VAL A 115 15.35 1.30 18.20
C VAL A 115 15.55 0.94 16.72
N ALA A 116 15.56 1.97 15.87
CA ALA A 116 15.76 1.86 14.42
C ALA A 116 14.71 1.04 13.65
N ALA A 117 13.56 0.72 14.27
CA ALA A 117 12.45 0.00 13.62
C ALA A 117 11.19 0.88 13.52
N ASP A 118 11.36 2.19 13.30
CA ASP A 118 10.30 3.19 13.19
C ASP A 118 10.17 3.75 11.75
N GLY A 119 9.12 4.53 11.49
CA GLY A 119 8.89 5.11 10.17
C GLY A 119 10.01 6.06 9.74
N ARG A 120 10.67 6.74 10.68
CA ARG A 120 11.80 7.64 10.38
C ARG A 120 13.03 6.85 9.95
N ALA A 121 13.28 5.69 10.53
CA ALA A 121 14.35 4.80 10.14
C ALA A 121 14.13 4.26 8.72
N LEU A 122 12.93 3.78 8.41
CA LEU A 122 12.53 3.37 7.06
C LEU A 122 12.69 4.52 6.04
N MET A 123 12.22 5.73 6.38
CA MET A 123 12.37 6.93 5.56
C MET A 123 13.85 7.21 5.25
N ARG A 124 14.71 7.24 6.27
CA ARG A 124 16.17 7.44 6.08
C ARG A 124 16.78 6.36 5.19
N ALA A 125 16.41 5.10 5.38
CA ALA A 125 16.94 4.01 4.58
C ALA A 125 16.51 4.09 3.10
N MET A 126 15.25 4.47 2.83
CA MET A 126 14.79 4.73 1.45
C MET A 126 15.54 5.89 0.79
N ARG A 127 15.78 6.98 1.52
CA ARG A 127 16.60 8.11 1.04
C ARG A 127 18.02 7.68 0.65
N VAL A 128 18.66 6.86 1.50
CA VAL A 128 19.99 6.32 1.21
C VAL A 128 19.98 5.42 -0.02
N ALA A 129 18.91 4.64 -0.23
CA ALA A 129 18.76 3.82 -1.43
C ALA A 129 18.59 4.65 -2.72
N GLY A 130 18.16 5.91 -2.61
CA GLY A 130 18.18 6.91 -3.68
C GLY A 130 17.18 6.68 -4.82
N LYS A 131 16.19 5.79 -4.63
CA LYS A 131 15.18 5.45 -5.66
C LYS A 131 13.91 6.28 -5.58
N VAL A 132 13.53 6.68 -4.37
CA VAL A 132 12.33 7.47 -4.07
C VAL A 132 12.64 8.40 -2.91
N GLU A 133 12.05 9.60 -2.93
CA GLU A 133 12.14 10.55 -1.82
C GLU A 133 10.83 10.46 -0.99
N PRO A 134 10.84 9.75 0.16
CA PRO A 134 9.65 9.57 0.97
C PRO A 134 9.28 10.85 1.74
N HIS A 135 7.99 11.16 1.80
CA HIS A 135 7.42 12.18 2.67
C HIS A 135 6.92 11.53 3.96
N PHE A 136 7.45 11.94 5.11
CA PHE A 136 7.06 11.39 6.41
C PHE A 136 5.99 12.24 7.08
N VAL A 137 4.97 11.59 7.62
CA VAL A 137 3.93 12.20 8.47
C VAL A 137 3.91 11.51 9.84
N ALA A 138 3.58 12.23 10.91
CA ALA A 138 3.64 11.66 12.25
C ALA A 138 2.47 10.69 12.49
N THR A 139 1.31 10.97 11.90
CA THR A 139 0.11 10.16 12.05
C THR A 139 -0.58 9.91 10.70
N PRO A 140 -1.34 8.81 10.54
CA PRO A 140 -2.09 8.56 9.30
C PRO A 140 -3.12 9.64 8.96
N ALA A 141 -3.60 10.38 9.97
CA ALA A 141 -4.56 11.46 9.77
C ALA A 141 -3.98 12.65 8.99
N GLU A 142 -2.66 12.78 8.94
CA GLU A 142 -1.94 13.81 8.19
C GLU A 142 -1.65 13.40 6.73
N ILE A 143 -1.89 12.13 6.35
CA ILE A 143 -1.67 11.65 4.98
C ILE A 143 -2.45 12.47 3.93
N PRO A 144 -3.74 12.82 4.13
CA PRO A 144 -4.48 13.59 3.14
C PRO A 144 -3.86 14.96 2.83
N ASP A 145 -3.22 15.60 3.80
CA ASP A 145 -2.57 16.90 3.62
C ASP A 145 -1.20 16.78 2.91
N ALA A 146 -0.68 15.55 2.77
CA ALA A 146 0.62 15.22 2.21
C ALA A 146 0.58 14.72 0.76
N ILE A 147 -0.61 14.59 0.16
CA ILE A 147 -0.86 14.07 -1.21
C ILE A 147 -1.29 15.21 -2.13
#